data_AF-A0A5B7CZ84-F1
#
_entry.id   AF-A0A5B7CZ84-F1
#
_cell.length_a   1.000
_cell.length_b   1.000
_cell.length_c   1.000
_cell.angle_alpha   90.00
_cell.angle_beta   90.00
_cell.angle_gamma   90.00
#
_symmetry.space_group_name_H-M   'P 1'
#
loop_
_entity.id
_entity.type
_entity.pdbx_description
1 polymer ?
#
loop_
_entity_poly.entity_id
_entity_poly.type
_entity_poly.pdbx_seq_one_letter_code
_entity_poly.pdbx_strand_id
1 'polypeptide(L)'
;MSGRMRIVVVVANLAVLCLPTNHTLAASEGDFRMPSPWAWRCVSGRCVKEDSSGQVGLTTFNMCKLTCSTEGMLWPRPVSAIIGDQVTPFLPWMMRLQPICQGEVCNLLREAYDIFTDTLHRYHPHYANGKAPWTGPWDATTELQVLQLDVTVASNDTILTLDTDESYDLTVTIGTDLISVIVIAPTYFGARHALETLSQLVEYHETADALMIVPAMVSDGPAFPYRGLLLDTSRNFVSVGALERTLDAMAACKLNTLHWHITDSHSFPLFLDSLPNMAYYGAYSARQVYTPAQVRNLMKYAQVRGVRLLPELDAPAHVGNGWQWGDKEGLGQLAVCVNQEPWQSYCVEPPCGQLNLANPNMYDVLGQIYKELVQLFSPLELFHFGGDEVNLNCWNTTEEIFNFMVDNGYGTNESDYYHQWAVFQGRALELLHEAAGGRDVPGVLWTSHLTKPEYLEYLNPSQYIIQIWTKKNDSSINNLLSRGYRVIFSNYDAWYLDCGMGAWVGEGNNWCSPYKGWQTVYDNSPHDIAFTETGSPHTDLILGGEAALWTEQLWPRGAAIAERLWTNPVTNWKAAEIRFINHRQRMVQRGVQAERIQPQWCHQNEGLCYLSEPLLGCGGT
;
A
#
# COMPACT_ATOMS: atom_id res chain seq x y z
N MET A 1 -3.06 56.94 67.18
CA MET A 1 -1.87 57.82 67.26
C MET A 1 -0.68 56.97 67.70
N SER A 2 0.42 57.01 66.94
CA SER A 2 1.80 56.63 67.35
C SER A 2 2.00 55.16 67.79
N GLY A 3 3.01 54.41 67.38
CA GLY A 3 4.31 54.73 66.81
C GLY A 3 5.33 53.73 67.36
N ARG A 4 5.90 52.92 66.45
CA ARG A 4 7.22 52.26 66.46
C ARG A 4 7.69 51.45 67.68
N MET A 5 8.04 50.20 67.41
CA MET A 5 9.11 49.47 68.10
C MET A 5 10.10 48.95 67.03
N ARG A 6 11.37 49.33 67.15
CA ARG A 6 12.49 48.84 66.34
C ARG A 6 13.18 47.71 67.10
N ILE A 7 13.48 46.60 66.44
CA ILE A 7 14.62 45.75 66.77
C ILE A 7 15.35 45.45 65.46
N VAL A 8 16.66 45.67 65.50
CA VAL A 8 17.64 45.49 64.43
C VAL A 8 18.15 44.05 64.51
N VAL A 9 18.19 43.34 63.37
CA VAL A 9 19.03 42.14 63.20
C VAL A 9 19.86 42.32 61.93
N VAL A 10 21.16 42.13 62.10
CA VAL A 10 22.23 42.29 61.12
C VAL A 10 22.17 41.15 60.10
N VAL A 11 22.18 41.48 58.81
CA VAL A 11 22.37 40.52 57.72
C VAL A 11 23.75 40.78 57.11
N ALA A 12 24.62 39.77 57.21
CA ALA A 12 25.94 39.76 56.60
C ALA A 12 25.82 39.49 55.08
N ASN A 13 26.52 40.30 54.30
CA ASN A 13 26.66 40.16 52.86
C ASN A 13 27.43 38.88 52.48
N LEU A 14 26.84 38.04 51.63
CA LEU A 14 27.59 37.20 50.69
C LEU A 14 27.16 37.57 49.28
N ALA A 15 28.08 38.21 48.56
CA ALA A 15 27.96 38.42 47.13
C ALA A 15 28.24 37.11 46.41
N VAL A 16 27.23 36.55 45.76
CA VAL A 16 27.41 35.58 44.66
C VAL A 16 27.10 36.34 43.37
N LEU A 17 28.12 36.48 42.54
CA LEU A 17 28.02 37.00 41.18
C LEU A 17 27.11 36.09 40.36
N CYS A 18 25.85 36.48 40.17
CA CYS A 18 25.03 35.97 39.07
C CYS A 18 25.47 36.68 37.79
N LEU A 19 26.22 35.98 36.93
CA LEU A 19 26.32 36.34 35.52
C LEU A 19 24.97 36.01 34.86
N PRO A 20 24.30 36.97 34.19
CA PRO A 20 23.07 36.65 33.47
C PRO A 20 23.41 36.01 32.13
N THR A 21 23.04 34.74 31.94
CA THR A 21 22.92 34.13 30.62
C THR A 21 21.68 34.71 29.93
N ASN A 22 21.86 35.85 29.26
CA ASN A 22 20.82 36.48 28.45
C ASN A 22 20.48 35.60 27.23
N HIS A 23 19.43 34.77 27.34
CA HIS A 23 18.70 34.27 26.17
C HIS A 23 17.55 35.24 25.85
N THR A 24 17.87 36.40 25.27
CA THR A 24 16.87 37.25 24.63
C THR A 24 16.69 36.77 23.18
N LEU A 25 15.72 35.88 22.97
CA LEU A 25 15.25 35.52 21.63
C LEU A 25 14.17 36.54 21.22
N ALA A 26 14.54 37.45 20.31
CA ALA A 26 13.56 38.28 19.62
C ALA A 26 12.86 37.42 18.57
N ALA A 27 11.55 37.25 18.68
CA ALA A 27 10.74 36.65 17.62
C ALA A 27 10.58 37.69 16.49
N SER A 28 11.48 37.64 15.50
CA SER A 28 11.19 38.22 14.18
C SER A 28 10.11 37.38 13.49
N GLU A 29 9.32 37.98 12.59
CA GLU A 29 8.28 37.32 11.79
C GLU A 29 8.79 36.23 10.80
N GLY A 30 10.02 35.73 10.98
CA GLY A 30 10.58 34.59 10.28
C GLY A 30 11.17 33.60 11.29
N ASP A 31 10.84 32.32 11.12
CA ASP A 31 11.23 31.12 11.87
C ASP A 31 11.90 31.33 13.24
N PHE A 32 11.21 30.93 14.30
CA PHE A 32 11.80 30.81 15.63
C PHE A 32 12.95 29.78 15.61
N ARG A 33 14.19 30.27 15.53
CA ARG A 33 15.41 29.44 15.56
C ARG A 33 15.95 29.36 16.99
N MET A 34 15.49 28.37 17.75
CA MET A 34 16.14 27.97 19.00
C MET A 34 17.10 26.81 18.73
N PRO A 35 18.41 26.93 19.03
CA PRO A 35 19.34 25.82 18.85
C PRO A 35 18.91 24.63 19.73
N SER A 36 18.92 23.43 19.15
CA SER A 36 18.63 22.20 19.89
C SER A 36 19.75 21.92 20.89
N PRO A 37 19.46 21.75 22.19
CA PRO A 37 20.45 21.34 23.19
C PRO A 37 20.70 19.82 23.18
N TRP A 38 20.15 19.09 22.21
CA TRP A 38 20.14 17.63 22.19
C TRP A 38 21.05 17.07 21.10
N ALA A 39 21.75 15.99 21.46
CA ALA A 39 22.46 15.11 20.53
C ALA A 39 22.00 13.65 20.74
N TRP A 40 22.43 12.78 19.83
CA TRP A 40 22.14 11.34 19.91
C TRP A 40 23.40 10.51 19.78
N ARG A 41 23.53 9.51 20.64
CA ARG A 41 24.63 8.55 20.59
C ARG A 41 24.12 7.16 20.24
N CYS A 42 24.84 6.48 19.36
CA CYS A 42 24.52 5.10 19.03
C CYS A 42 24.91 4.16 20.18
N VAL A 43 23.95 3.40 20.69
CA VAL A 43 24.14 2.38 21.72
C VAL A 43 23.39 1.12 21.29
N SER A 44 24.13 0.08 20.90
CA SER A 44 23.55 -1.22 20.52
C SER A 44 22.46 -1.11 19.43
N GLY A 45 22.73 -0.33 18.38
CA GLY A 45 21.79 -0.14 17.27
C GLY A 45 20.65 0.84 17.58
N ARG A 46 20.73 1.58 18.69
CA ARG A 46 19.72 2.56 19.10
C ARG A 46 20.29 3.96 19.26
N CYS A 47 19.52 4.97 18.84
CA CYS A 47 19.80 6.37 19.04
C CYS A 47 19.32 6.83 20.42
N VAL A 48 20.26 6.96 21.36
CA VAL A 48 20.01 7.42 22.72
C VAL A 48 20.22 8.94 22.79
N LYS A 49 19.18 9.66 23.19
CA LYS A 49 19.18 11.11 23.34
C LYS A 49 19.99 11.55 24.56
N GLU A 50 20.85 12.55 24.40
CA GLU A 50 21.68 13.13 25.47
C GLU A 50 21.71 14.66 25.42
N ASP A 51 21.89 15.30 26.58
CA ASP A 51 22.11 16.74 26.69
C ASP A 51 23.54 17.06 26.23
N SER A 52 23.64 17.95 25.26
CA SER A 52 24.91 18.35 24.66
C SER A 52 25.18 19.84 24.76
N SER A 53 24.50 20.53 25.69
CA SER A 53 24.70 21.95 25.95
C SER A 53 26.19 22.29 26.16
N GLY A 54 26.76 23.01 25.19
CA GLY A 54 28.16 23.45 25.22
C GLY A 54 29.19 22.51 24.59
N GLN A 55 28.78 21.41 23.92
CA GLN A 55 29.68 20.52 23.19
C GLN A 55 29.73 20.82 21.68
N VAL A 56 30.89 20.60 21.07
CA VAL A 56 31.14 20.75 19.62
C VAL A 56 31.24 19.36 18.98
N GLY A 57 30.62 19.14 17.82
CA GLY A 57 30.64 17.85 17.12
C GLY A 57 29.44 16.93 17.45
N LEU A 58 28.23 17.48 17.45
CA LEU A 58 27.02 16.75 17.84
C LEU A 58 26.51 15.85 16.70
N THR A 59 26.31 14.58 17.00
CA THR A 59 25.53 13.68 16.14
C THR A 59 24.06 14.08 16.21
N THR A 60 23.52 14.56 15.10
CA THR A 60 22.09 14.88 14.99
C THR A 60 21.24 13.62 14.99
N PHE A 61 19.92 13.77 15.17
CA PHE A 61 19.02 12.63 15.16
C PHE A 61 19.03 11.90 13.81
N ASN A 62 18.97 12.64 12.70
CA ASN A 62 19.04 12.07 11.36
C ASN A 62 20.36 11.33 11.11
N MET A 63 21.49 11.93 11.54
CA MET A 63 22.81 11.32 11.38
C MET A 63 22.94 10.03 12.21
N CYS A 64 22.40 10.02 13.43
CA CYS A 64 22.36 8.82 14.24
C CYS A 64 21.48 7.73 13.59
N LYS A 65 20.30 8.08 13.09
CA LYS A 65 19.40 7.13 12.40
C LYS A 65 20.08 6.49 11.20
N LEU A 66 20.84 7.27 10.43
CA LEU A 66 21.49 6.81 9.23
C LEU A 66 22.67 5.84 9.51
N THR A 67 23.38 6.03 10.63
CA THR A 67 24.65 5.34 10.91
C THR A 67 24.60 4.31 12.05
N CYS A 68 23.59 4.34 12.92
CA CYS A 68 23.61 3.55 14.14
C CYS A 68 23.26 2.05 13.93
N SER A 69 22.47 1.73 12.92
CA SER A 69 22.11 0.35 12.58
C SER A 69 23.02 -0.16 11.47
N THR A 70 23.63 -1.33 11.66
CA THR A 70 24.44 -2.00 10.62
C THR A 70 23.62 -2.41 9.39
N GLU A 71 22.31 -2.52 9.56
CA GLU A 71 21.33 -2.79 8.48
C GLU A 71 20.56 -1.52 8.08
N GLY A 72 20.90 -0.37 8.67
CA GLY A 72 20.28 0.92 8.40
C GLY A 72 18.83 1.04 8.87
N MET A 73 18.17 2.11 8.42
CA MET A 73 16.75 2.40 8.66
C MET A 73 15.91 2.11 7.41
N LEU A 74 16.25 1.04 6.70
CA LEU A 74 15.62 0.67 5.43
C LEU A 74 14.24 0.01 5.66
N TRP A 75 13.29 0.36 4.81
CA TRP A 75 11.94 -0.22 4.76
C TRP A 75 11.44 -0.32 3.30
N PRO A 76 11.08 -1.52 2.82
CA PRO A 76 11.36 -2.82 3.43
C PRO A 76 12.85 -3.05 3.70
N ARG A 77 13.16 -3.86 4.71
CA ARG A 77 14.50 -4.42 4.94
C ARG A 77 14.92 -5.21 3.69
N PRO A 78 16.11 -4.97 3.14
CA PRO A 78 16.63 -5.77 2.03
C PRO A 78 16.96 -7.21 2.44
N VAL A 79 17.08 -8.11 1.45
CA VAL A 79 17.63 -9.47 1.65
C VAL A 79 19.05 -9.42 2.24
N SER A 80 19.91 -8.55 1.71
CA SER A 80 21.26 -8.30 2.22
C SER A 80 21.62 -6.83 2.13
N ALA A 81 22.13 -6.26 3.23
CA ALA A 81 22.62 -4.89 3.28
C ALA A 81 23.82 -4.78 4.23
N ILE A 82 24.87 -4.10 3.76
CA ILE A 82 26.02 -3.65 4.56
C ILE A 82 26.06 -2.14 4.45
N ILE A 83 25.90 -1.44 5.58
CA ILE A 83 25.86 0.02 5.63
C ILE A 83 27.00 0.52 6.52
N GLY A 84 27.75 1.50 6.03
CA GLY A 84 28.83 2.11 6.79
C GLY A 84 28.35 3.20 7.75
N ASP A 85 29.25 3.62 8.63
CA ASP A 85 28.97 4.54 9.74
C ASP A 85 29.45 5.98 9.47
N GLN A 86 30.00 6.25 8.28
CA GLN A 86 30.47 7.57 7.87
C GLN A 86 29.44 8.23 6.95
N VAL A 87 29.11 9.47 7.25
CA VAL A 87 28.24 10.31 6.40
C VAL A 87 29.07 11.23 5.53
N THR A 88 28.59 11.51 4.32
CA THR A 88 29.20 12.53 3.45
C THR A 88 28.15 13.51 2.92
N PRO A 89 28.35 14.84 3.09
CA PRO A 89 27.39 15.84 2.66
C PRO A 89 27.50 16.15 1.17
N PHE A 90 26.37 16.28 0.49
CA PHE A 90 26.28 16.69 -0.90
C PHE A 90 25.07 17.60 -1.16
N LEU A 91 25.10 18.28 -2.30
CA LEU A 91 24.03 19.18 -2.75
C LEU A 91 23.19 18.51 -3.84
N PRO A 92 21.85 18.61 -3.82
CA PRO A 92 21.00 17.89 -4.77
C PRO A 92 21.31 18.17 -6.25
N TRP A 93 21.68 19.40 -6.61
CA TRP A 93 22.01 19.76 -8.01
C TRP A 93 23.38 19.25 -8.48
N MET A 94 24.18 18.69 -7.59
CA MET A 94 25.47 18.07 -7.91
C MET A 94 25.32 16.60 -8.32
N MET A 95 24.09 16.08 -8.33
CA MET A 95 23.78 14.72 -8.76
C MET A 95 23.74 14.61 -10.28
N ARG A 96 24.26 13.49 -10.81
CA ARG A 96 24.28 13.20 -12.24
C ARG A 96 23.83 11.76 -12.49
N LEU A 97 22.82 11.59 -13.34
CA LEU A 97 22.38 10.27 -13.81
C LEU A 97 23.12 9.90 -15.10
N GLN A 98 23.69 8.69 -15.14
CA GLN A 98 24.21 8.06 -16.35
C GLN A 98 23.52 6.70 -16.54
N PRO A 99 22.45 6.66 -17.35
CA PRO A 99 21.69 5.45 -17.55
C PRO A 99 22.26 4.61 -18.71
N ILE A 100 22.40 3.31 -18.50
CA ILE A 100 22.70 2.29 -19.51
C ILE A 100 21.43 1.43 -19.65
N CYS A 101 20.63 1.73 -20.67
CA CYS A 101 19.30 1.16 -20.90
C CYS A 101 18.96 1.22 -22.40
N GLN A 102 17.82 0.65 -22.80
CA GLN A 102 17.36 0.65 -24.18
C GLN A 102 15.91 1.16 -24.32
N GLY A 103 15.63 1.89 -25.39
CA GLY A 103 14.27 2.27 -25.77
C GLY A 103 13.49 3.00 -24.67
N GLU A 104 12.24 2.59 -24.46
CA GLU A 104 11.31 3.22 -23.53
C GLU A 104 11.71 3.03 -22.05
N VAL A 105 12.49 2.00 -21.72
CA VAL A 105 13.06 1.82 -20.38
C VAL A 105 13.92 3.03 -19.96
N CYS A 106 14.61 3.68 -20.90
CA CYS A 106 15.36 4.89 -20.60
C CYS A 106 14.46 6.08 -20.26
N ASN A 107 13.25 6.15 -20.81
CA ASN A 107 12.29 7.19 -20.46
C ASN A 107 11.73 6.94 -19.06
N LEU A 108 11.30 5.71 -18.78
CA LEU A 108 10.85 5.29 -17.46
C LEU A 108 11.91 5.57 -16.38
N LEU A 109 13.18 5.25 -16.65
CA LEU A 109 14.28 5.50 -15.73
C LEU A 109 14.52 6.99 -15.45
N ARG A 110 14.34 7.86 -16.45
CA ARG A 110 14.42 9.32 -16.23
C ARG A 110 13.23 9.81 -15.40
N GLU A 111 12.02 9.36 -15.70
CA GLU A 111 10.82 9.71 -14.90
C GLU A 111 10.97 9.21 -13.44
N ALA A 112 11.54 8.02 -13.21
CA ALA A 112 11.86 7.53 -11.87
C ALA A 112 12.95 8.35 -11.16
N TYR A 113 13.96 8.80 -11.90
CA TYR A 113 15.00 9.69 -11.36
C TYR A 113 14.43 11.05 -10.96
N ASP A 114 13.48 11.60 -11.71
CA ASP A 114 12.79 12.83 -11.35
C ASP A 114 11.98 12.67 -10.03
N ILE A 115 11.31 11.53 -9.85
CA ILE A 115 10.61 11.20 -8.59
C ILE A 115 11.60 11.05 -7.43
N PHE A 116 12.73 10.39 -7.68
CA PHE A 116 13.80 10.21 -6.70
C PHE A 116 14.38 11.57 -6.26
N THR A 117 14.67 12.47 -7.19
CA THR A 117 15.19 13.80 -6.87
C THR A 117 14.18 14.67 -6.12
N ASP A 118 12.89 14.65 -6.50
CA ASP A 118 11.83 15.32 -5.74
C ASP A 118 11.73 14.75 -4.31
N THR A 119 11.87 13.43 -4.15
CA THR A 119 11.90 12.77 -2.84
C THR A 119 13.03 13.30 -1.97
N LEU A 120 14.23 13.48 -2.53
CA LEU A 120 15.36 14.04 -1.79
C LEU A 120 15.14 15.51 -1.41
N HIS A 121 14.50 16.29 -2.28
CA HIS A 121 14.15 17.68 -1.96
C HIS A 121 13.18 17.79 -0.77
N ARG A 122 12.27 16.83 -0.59
CA ARG A 122 11.32 16.81 0.53
C ARG A 122 11.96 16.58 1.89
N TYR A 123 13.21 16.11 1.96
CA TYR A 123 13.94 16.03 3.22
C TYR A 123 14.30 17.40 3.81
N HIS A 124 14.32 18.45 2.98
CA HIS A 124 14.54 19.80 3.47
C HIS A 124 13.34 20.30 4.30
N PRO A 125 13.54 20.82 5.53
CA PRO A 125 12.44 21.17 6.45
C PRO A 125 11.51 22.27 5.92
N HIS A 126 12.00 23.13 5.03
CA HIS A 126 11.24 24.20 4.39
C HIS A 126 10.80 23.88 2.96
N TYR A 127 10.76 22.61 2.55
CA TYR A 127 10.21 22.22 1.26
C TYR A 127 8.75 22.66 1.13
N ALA A 128 8.46 23.47 0.11
CA ALA A 128 7.12 23.95 -0.18
C ALA A 128 6.96 24.22 -1.68
N ASN A 129 5.75 24.01 -2.21
CA ASN A 129 5.43 24.28 -3.62
C ASN A 129 6.39 23.61 -4.62
N GLY A 130 6.81 22.37 -4.33
CA GLY A 130 7.72 21.61 -5.21
C GLY A 130 9.18 22.05 -5.15
N LYS A 131 9.58 22.89 -4.19
CA LYS A 131 10.94 23.44 -4.09
C LYS A 131 11.47 23.42 -2.67
N ALA A 132 12.73 23.05 -2.53
CA ALA A 132 13.49 23.17 -1.29
C ALA A 132 14.42 24.40 -1.37
N PRO A 133 14.37 25.32 -0.40
CA PRO A 133 15.22 26.50 -0.38
C PRO A 133 16.60 26.18 0.23
N TRP A 134 17.49 25.56 -0.55
CA TRP A 134 18.87 25.32 -0.15
C TRP A 134 19.64 26.64 -0.09
N THR A 135 20.03 27.09 1.10
CA THR A 135 20.68 28.40 1.30
C THR A 135 22.02 28.22 2.01
N GLY A 136 23.12 28.36 1.27
CA GLY A 136 24.47 28.35 1.85
C GLY A 136 24.71 29.50 2.84
N PRO A 137 25.96 29.69 3.32
CA PRO A 137 27.19 29.17 2.74
C PRO A 137 27.50 27.72 3.12
N TRP A 138 28.05 26.95 2.19
CA TRP A 138 28.54 25.59 2.41
C TRP A 138 30.07 25.57 2.48
N ASP A 139 30.64 24.53 3.07
CA ASP A 139 32.08 24.31 3.04
C ASP A 139 32.54 23.70 1.70
N ALA A 140 33.85 23.78 1.42
CA ALA A 140 34.41 23.26 0.18
C ALA A 140 34.17 21.74 0.01
N THR A 141 34.11 20.98 1.11
CA THR A 141 33.83 19.54 1.08
C THR A 141 32.41 19.24 0.59
N THR A 142 31.44 20.09 0.92
CA THR A 142 30.05 19.97 0.46
C THR A 142 29.88 20.50 -0.97
N GLU A 143 30.55 21.61 -1.31
CA GLU A 143 30.40 22.26 -2.62
C GLU A 143 31.07 21.49 -3.78
N LEU A 144 32.11 20.70 -3.49
CA LEU A 144 32.86 19.96 -4.51
C LEU A 144 32.37 18.53 -4.72
N GLN A 145 31.52 18.01 -3.84
CA GLN A 145 31.12 16.61 -3.92
C GLN A 145 30.10 16.37 -5.04
N VAL A 146 30.50 15.56 -6.03
CA VAL A 146 29.61 15.11 -7.11
C VAL A 146 29.05 13.73 -6.75
N LEU A 147 27.74 13.55 -6.89
CA LEU A 147 27.12 12.22 -6.82
C LEU A 147 26.84 11.72 -8.23
N GLN A 148 27.61 10.74 -8.67
CA GLN A 148 27.45 10.07 -9.95
C GLN A 148 26.62 8.80 -9.75
N LEU A 149 25.48 8.72 -10.43
CA LEU A 149 24.55 7.61 -10.39
C LEU A 149 24.55 6.88 -11.73
N ASP A 150 25.25 5.75 -11.77
CA ASP A 150 25.35 4.86 -12.92
C ASP A 150 24.32 3.73 -12.78
N VAL A 151 23.30 3.72 -13.64
CA VAL A 151 22.20 2.73 -13.57
C VAL A 151 22.20 1.88 -14.82
N THR A 152 22.38 0.57 -14.66
CA THR A 152 22.35 -0.41 -15.75
C THR A 152 21.10 -1.27 -15.67
N VAL A 153 20.30 -1.26 -16.73
CA VAL A 153 19.12 -2.11 -16.89
C VAL A 153 19.31 -3.03 -18.09
N ALA A 154 19.21 -4.35 -17.87
CA ALA A 154 19.50 -5.35 -18.90
C ALA A 154 18.36 -5.51 -19.93
N SER A 155 17.12 -5.63 -19.44
CA SER A 155 15.93 -5.83 -20.29
C SER A 155 15.40 -4.51 -20.87
N ASN A 156 14.68 -4.61 -21.99
CA ASN A 156 13.86 -3.55 -22.57
C ASN A 156 12.37 -3.65 -22.20
N ASP A 157 12.01 -4.59 -21.31
CA ASP A 157 10.63 -4.77 -20.85
C ASP A 157 10.14 -3.57 -20.05
N THR A 158 8.91 -3.17 -20.34
CA THR A 158 8.23 -2.02 -19.70
C THR A 158 6.95 -2.42 -18.97
N ILE A 159 6.61 -3.71 -18.99
CA ILE A 159 5.37 -4.25 -18.45
C ILE A 159 5.73 -5.09 -17.23
N LEU A 160 5.09 -4.78 -16.11
CA LEU A 160 5.23 -5.55 -14.88
C LEU A 160 4.33 -6.77 -14.95
N THR A 161 4.90 -7.96 -14.80
CA THR A 161 4.23 -9.26 -14.74
C THR A 161 4.58 -10.03 -13.48
N LEU A 162 3.86 -11.11 -13.16
CA LEU A 162 4.15 -12.03 -12.05
C LEU A 162 5.52 -12.68 -12.18
N ASP A 163 6.03 -12.80 -13.41
CA ASP A 163 7.35 -13.38 -13.71
C ASP A 163 8.47 -12.32 -13.82
N THR A 164 8.15 -11.04 -13.61
CA THR A 164 9.12 -9.96 -13.71
C THR A 164 10.16 -10.06 -12.61
N ASP A 165 11.43 -10.07 -12.99
CA ASP A 165 12.55 -10.00 -12.06
C ASP A 165 12.69 -8.58 -11.51
N GLU A 166 12.32 -8.41 -10.24
CA GLU A 166 12.37 -7.15 -9.50
C GLU A 166 13.65 -7.02 -8.64
N SER A 167 14.64 -7.89 -8.81
CA SER A 167 15.90 -7.85 -8.08
C SER A 167 16.83 -6.72 -8.53
N TYR A 168 17.74 -6.30 -7.65
CA TYR A 168 18.77 -5.32 -7.95
C TYR A 168 19.99 -5.45 -7.02
N ASP A 169 21.11 -4.95 -7.50
CA ASP A 169 22.30 -4.65 -6.70
C ASP A 169 22.54 -3.15 -6.68
N LEU A 170 22.83 -2.60 -5.49
CA LEU A 170 23.13 -1.19 -5.26
C LEU A 170 24.43 -1.08 -4.46
N THR A 171 25.40 -0.33 -4.98
CA THR A 171 26.66 -0.02 -4.29
C THR A 171 26.88 1.48 -4.22
N VAL A 172 27.16 2.00 -3.03
CA VAL A 172 27.52 3.40 -2.77
C VAL A 172 28.95 3.43 -2.23
N THR A 173 29.86 4.05 -2.99
CA THR A 173 31.28 4.22 -2.62
C THR A 173 31.60 5.70 -2.47
N ILE A 174 32.26 6.06 -1.37
CA ILE A 174 32.69 7.44 -1.08
C ILE A 174 34.16 7.60 -1.46
N GLY A 175 34.44 8.42 -2.46
CA GLY A 175 35.78 8.92 -2.80
C GLY A 175 36.02 10.32 -2.24
N THR A 176 37.16 10.93 -2.59
CA THR A 176 37.53 12.27 -2.10
C THR A 176 36.58 13.36 -2.58
N ASP A 177 36.30 13.41 -3.89
CA ASP A 177 35.43 14.43 -4.52
C ASP A 177 34.22 13.83 -5.24
N LEU A 178 34.05 12.49 -5.17
CA LEU A 178 33.06 11.74 -5.94
C LEU A 178 32.37 10.68 -5.06
N ILE A 179 31.05 10.74 -4.99
CA ILE A 179 30.20 9.62 -4.56
C ILE A 179 29.87 8.83 -5.82
N SER A 180 30.32 7.58 -5.88
CA SER A 180 29.95 6.65 -6.94
C SER A 180 28.79 5.79 -6.47
N VAL A 181 27.65 5.88 -7.15
CA VAL A 181 26.48 5.03 -6.93
C VAL A 181 26.27 4.17 -8.17
N ILE A 182 26.37 2.86 -8.00
CA ILE A 182 26.18 1.88 -9.06
C ILE A 182 24.93 1.07 -8.77
N VAL A 183 23.99 1.06 -9.72
CA VAL A 183 22.80 0.22 -9.71
C VAL A 183 22.85 -0.73 -10.91
N ILE A 184 22.66 -2.02 -10.65
CA ILE A 184 22.52 -3.05 -11.69
C ILE A 184 21.22 -3.79 -11.42
N ALA A 185 20.35 -3.87 -12.43
CA ALA A 185 19.08 -4.58 -12.32
C ALA A 185 18.74 -5.32 -13.63
N PRO A 186 18.13 -6.51 -13.56
CA PRO A 186 17.65 -7.23 -14.74
C PRO A 186 16.57 -6.45 -15.51
N THR A 187 15.67 -5.78 -14.78
CA THR A 187 14.56 -5.02 -15.35
C THR A 187 14.50 -3.59 -14.81
N TYR A 188 13.69 -2.75 -15.46
CA TYR A 188 13.37 -1.40 -14.98
C TYR A 188 12.85 -1.41 -13.52
N PHE A 189 12.02 -2.40 -13.19
CA PHE A 189 11.36 -2.48 -11.89
C PHE A 189 12.35 -2.69 -10.75
N GLY A 190 13.36 -3.55 -10.95
CA GLY A 190 14.47 -3.69 -10.01
C GLY A 190 15.27 -2.39 -9.84
N ALA A 191 15.60 -1.69 -10.93
CA ALA A 191 16.30 -0.41 -10.85
C ALA A 191 15.48 0.67 -10.11
N ARG A 192 14.17 0.72 -10.33
CA ARG A 192 13.25 1.62 -9.62
C ARG A 192 13.17 1.29 -8.12
N HIS A 193 13.24 0.01 -7.73
CA HIS A 193 13.37 -0.39 -6.33
C HIS A 193 14.70 0.01 -5.72
N ALA A 194 15.79 -0.06 -6.48
CA ALA A 194 17.11 0.41 -6.07
C ALA A 194 17.12 1.92 -5.80
N LEU A 195 16.45 2.73 -6.64
CA LEU A 195 16.31 4.17 -6.41
C LEU A 195 15.51 4.48 -5.13
N GLU A 196 14.46 3.71 -4.84
CA GLU A 196 13.74 3.84 -3.57
C GLU A 196 14.67 3.53 -2.39
N THR A 197 15.43 2.43 -2.43
CA THR A 197 16.40 2.10 -1.38
C THR A 197 17.50 3.15 -1.24
N LEU A 198 18.03 3.67 -2.36
CA LEU A 198 19.02 4.74 -2.36
C LEU A 198 18.47 6.00 -1.67
N SER A 199 17.19 6.35 -1.89
CA SER A 199 16.54 7.49 -1.22
C SER A 199 16.51 7.36 0.30
N GLN A 200 16.58 6.13 0.82
CA GLN A 200 16.55 5.81 2.24
C GLN A 200 17.94 5.74 2.88
N LEU A 201 18.99 5.74 2.06
CA LEU A 201 20.40 5.91 2.44
C LEU A 201 20.82 7.39 2.47
N VAL A 202 19.89 8.30 2.18
CA VAL A 202 20.08 9.75 2.20
C VAL A 202 19.16 10.37 3.25
N GLU A 203 19.68 11.34 4.01
CA GLU A 203 18.90 12.15 4.97
C GLU A 203 19.34 13.61 4.92
N TYR A 204 18.55 14.51 5.54
CA TYR A 204 18.93 15.92 5.69
C TYR A 204 19.93 16.12 6.82
N HIS A 205 21.02 16.84 6.54
CA HIS A 205 22.11 17.15 7.46
C HIS A 205 21.91 18.53 8.08
N GLU A 206 21.32 18.58 9.28
CA GLU A 206 20.80 19.81 9.87
C GLU A 206 21.86 20.89 10.13
N THR A 207 23.11 20.50 10.40
CA THR A 207 24.20 21.45 10.69
C THR A 207 24.90 21.98 9.45
N ALA A 208 24.78 21.28 8.31
CA ALA A 208 25.43 21.66 7.04
C ALA A 208 24.44 22.29 6.04
N ASP A 209 23.13 22.24 6.34
CA ASP A 209 22.05 22.63 5.42
C ASP A 209 22.23 21.99 4.03
N ALA A 210 22.43 20.67 4.03
CA ALA A 210 22.72 19.84 2.86
C ALA A 210 22.09 18.45 3.01
N LEU A 211 22.17 17.62 1.97
CA LEU A 211 21.88 16.19 2.09
C LEU A 211 23.13 15.45 2.57
N MET A 212 22.95 14.30 3.21
CA MET A 212 24.05 13.40 3.56
C MET A 212 23.73 11.96 3.15
N ILE A 213 24.75 11.21 2.76
CA ILE A 213 24.67 9.81 2.35
C ILE A 213 25.70 8.94 3.09
N VAL A 214 25.41 7.65 3.24
CA VAL A 214 26.32 6.63 3.78
C VAL A 214 26.81 5.66 2.69
N PRO A 215 28.04 5.12 2.78
CA PRO A 215 28.46 4.02 1.92
C PRO A 215 27.63 2.77 2.22
N ALA A 216 27.32 2.01 1.18
CA ALA A 216 26.45 0.86 1.30
C ALA A 216 26.72 -0.18 0.20
N MET A 217 26.45 -1.44 0.51
CA MET A 217 26.33 -2.53 -0.46
C MET A 217 25.01 -3.26 -0.16
N VAL A 218 24.10 -3.28 -1.13
CA VAL A 218 22.77 -3.88 -1.01
C VAL A 218 22.55 -4.82 -2.18
N SER A 219 22.07 -6.03 -1.88
CA SER A 219 21.60 -7.01 -2.87
C SER A 219 20.23 -7.47 -2.42
N ASP A 220 19.23 -7.30 -3.27
CA ASP A 220 17.83 -7.31 -2.83
C ASP A 220 16.87 -7.75 -3.94
N GLY A 221 15.70 -8.24 -3.53
CA GLY A 221 14.62 -8.70 -4.40
C GLY A 221 13.46 -9.25 -3.57
N PRO A 222 12.23 -9.27 -4.13
CA PRO A 222 11.05 -9.65 -3.37
C PRO A 222 10.94 -11.17 -3.15
N ALA A 223 10.41 -11.57 -1.99
CA ALA A 223 10.04 -12.94 -1.66
C ALA A 223 8.77 -13.40 -2.40
N PHE A 224 7.88 -12.45 -2.77
CA PHE A 224 6.61 -12.73 -3.43
C PHE A 224 6.39 -11.81 -4.64
N PRO A 225 5.93 -12.32 -5.79
CA PRO A 225 5.67 -11.52 -6.99
C PRO A 225 4.41 -10.66 -6.93
N TYR A 226 3.45 -10.99 -6.04
CA TYR A 226 2.22 -10.23 -5.83
C TYR A 226 2.22 -9.56 -4.45
N ARG A 227 2.28 -8.22 -4.45
CA ARG A 227 2.32 -7.41 -3.21
C ARG A 227 1.27 -6.31 -3.32
N GLY A 228 0.04 -6.68 -2.94
CA GLY A 228 -1.17 -5.95 -3.28
C GLY A 228 -1.69 -5.00 -2.21
N LEU A 229 -2.48 -4.03 -2.66
CA LEU A 229 -3.49 -3.35 -1.87
C LEU A 229 -4.79 -3.35 -2.67
N LEU A 230 -5.89 -3.79 -2.05
CA LEU A 230 -7.22 -3.58 -2.59
C LEU A 230 -7.71 -2.20 -2.16
N LEU A 231 -8.22 -1.44 -3.12
CA LEU A 231 -8.92 -0.20 -2.86
C LEU A 231 -10.30 -0.21 -3.54
N ASP A 232 -11.33 -0.17 -2.70
CA ASP A 232 -12.71 -0.01 -3.13
C ASP A 232 -13.03 1.47 -3.39
N THR A 233 -13.51 1.72 -4.60
CA THR A 233 -13.90 3.05 -5.06
C THR A 233 -15.37 3.15 -5.46
N SER A 234 -16.13 2.09 -5.20
CA SER A 234 -17.55 2.01 -5.45
C SER A 234 -18.37 2.34 -4.21
N ARG A 235 -18.07 1.70 -3.06
CA ARG A 235 -18.74 2.00 -1.78
C ARG A 235 -18.61 3.49 -1.45
N ASN A 236 -17.41 4.05 -1.67
CA ASN A 236 -17.18 5.49 -1.66
C ASN A 236 -16.26 5.90 -2.81
N PHE A 237 -16.58 6.99 -3.49
CA PHE A 237 -15.73 7.51 -4.56
C PHE A 237 -14.38 8.02 -4.03
N VAL A 238 -13.29 7.61 -4.67
CA VAL A 238 -11.93 8.07 -4.35
C VAL A 238 -11.38 8.92 -5.51
N SER A 239 -11.01 10.18 -5.25
CA SER A 239 -10.48 11.05 -6.31
C SER A 239 -9.20 10.49 -6.96
N VAL A 240 -8.97 10.76 -8.25
CA VAL A 240 -7.74 10.35 -8.96
C VAL A 240 -6.47 10.79 -8.25
N GLY A 241 -6.40 12.02 -7.73
CA GLY A 241 -5.22 12.48 -6.97
C GLY A 241 -5.01 11.74 -5.63
N ALA A 242 -6.06 11.11 -5.08
CA ALA A 242 -5.90 10.19 -3.94
C ALA A 242 -5.37 8.82 -4.37
N LEU A 243 -5.80 8.31 -5.53
CA LEU A 243 -5.23 7.10 -6.13
C LEU A 243 -3.75 7.29 -6.44
N GLU A 244 -3.36 8.41 -7.06
CA GLU A 244 -1.97 8.78 -7.33
C GLU A 244 -1.12 8.81 -6.04
N ARG A 245 -1.62 9.46 -4.98
CA ARG A 245 -0.94 9.49 -3.68
C ARG A 245 -0.83 8.09 -3.05
N THR A 246 -1.81 7.22 -3.25
CA THR A 246 -1.73 5.82 -2.81
C THR A 246 -0.64 5.09 -3.60
N LEU A 247 -0.55 5.27 -4.92
CA LEU A 247 0.51 4.70 -5.75
C LEU A 247 1.90 5.20 -5.35
N ASP A 248 2.06 6.48 -4.98
CA ASP A 248 3.32 7.02 -4.43
C ASP A 248 3.74 6.31 -3.13
N ALA A 249 2.78 6.05 -2.25
CA ALA A 249 3.02 5.38 -0.98
C ALA A 249 3.30 3.87 -1.16
N MET A 250 2.63 3.22 -2.11
CA MET A 250 2.92 1.83 -2.52
C MET A 250 4.33 1.70 -3.06
N ALA A 251 4.70 2.59 -3.98
CA ALA A 251 6.03 2.73 -4.53
C ALA A 251 7.11 2.88 -3.45
N ALA A 252 6.88 3.77 -2.46
CA ALA A 252 7.80 3.97 -1.34
C ALA A 252 7.99 2.70 -0.48
N CYS A 253 7.02 1.79 -0.51
CA CYS A 253 7.04 0.52 0.22
C CYS A 253 7.42 -0.68 -0.67
N LYS A 254 7.67 -0.49 -1.97
CA LYS A 254 7.86 -1.56 -2.97
C LYS A 254 6.66 -2.53 -3.13
N LEU A 255 5.45 -2.08 -2.80
CA LEU A 255 4.21 -2.76 -3.20
C LEU A 255 4.00 -2.57 -4.70
N ASN A 256 3.46 -3.58 -5.38
CA ASN A 256 3.48 -3.63 -6.85
C ASN A 256 2.13 -3.92 -7.51
N THR A 257 1.06 -4.18 -6.77
CA THR A 257 -0.30 -4.34 -7.33
C THR A 257 -1.28 -3.42 -6.62
N LEU A 258 -1.95 -2.53 -7.37
CA LEU A 258 -3.17 -1.88 -6.89
C LEU A 258 -4.34 -2.67 -7.47
N HIS A 259 -4.96 -3.49 -6.63
CA HIS A 259 -6.22 -4.12 -6.94
C HIS A 259 -7.32 -3.08 -6.80
N TRP A 260 -7.87 -2.67 -7.93
CA TRP A 260 -8.87 -1.62 -8.00
C TRP A 260 -10.25 -2.26 -8.08
N HIS A 261 -10.93 -2.30 -6.94
CA HIS A 261 -12.34 -2.65 -6.84
C HIS A 261 -13.17 -1.44 -7.28
N ILE A 262 -13.46 -1.37 -8.58
CA ILE A 262 -13.97 -0.15 -9.23
C ILE A 262 -15.48 -0.02 -9.08
N THR A 263 -16.20 -1.13 -9.04
CA THR A 263 -17.66 -1.20 -9.10
C THR A 263 -18.19 -2.16 -8.05
N ASP A 264 -19.38 -1.85 -7.52
CA ASP A 264 -20.10 -2.67 -6.53
C ASP A 264 -21.61 -2.37 -6.68
N SER A 265 -22.48 -2.95 -5.85
CA SER A 265 -23.92 -2.64 -5.83
C SER A 265 -24.19 -1.16 -5.57
N HIS A 266 -23.32 -0.52 -4.80
CA HIS A 266 -23.40 0.88 -4.40
C HIS A 266 -23.27 1.86 -5.56
N SER A 267 -22.24 1.71 -6.40
CA SER A 267 -22.04 2.59 -7.54
C SER A 267 -21.28 1.96 -8.72
N PHE A 268 -21.46 2.55 -9.90
CA PHE A 268 -20.67 2.28 -11.10
C PHE A 268 -19.98 3.57 -11.54
N PRO A 269 -18.80 3.91 -10.97
CA PRO A 269 -18.14 5.18 -11.25
C PRO A 269 -17.31 5.18 -12.54
N LEU A 270 -17.10 4.03 -13.19
CA LEU A 270 -16.32 3.95 -14.43
C LEU A 270 -17.15 4.36 -15.65
N PHE A 271 -16.71 5.38 -16.39
CA PHE A 271 -17.34 5.73 -17.66
C PHE A 271 -16.86 4.82 -18.78
N LEU A 272 -17.81 4.16 -19.44
CA LEU A 272 -17.60 3.31 -20.59
C LEU A 272 -18.18 3.99 -21.83
N ASP A 273 -17.36 4.21 -22.86
CA ASP A 273 -17.75 4.79 -24.14
C ASP A 273 -18.82 3.91 -24.84
N SER A 274 -18.70 2.58 -24.71
CA SER A 274 -19.67 1.63 -25.27
C SER A 274 -20.98 1.56 -24.49
N LEU A 275 -20.94 1.86 -23.19
CA LEU A 275 -22.06 1.69 -22.26
C LEU A 275 -22.20 2.90 -21.32
N PRO A 276 -22.46 4.12 -21.84
CA PRO A 276 -22.49 5.35 -21.04
C PRO A 276 -23.59 5.32 -19.96
N ASN A 277 -24.64 4.52 -20.17
CA ASN A 277 -25.71 4.33 -19.21
C ASN A 277 -25.24 3.71 -17.88
N MET A 278 -24.14 2.94 -17.87
CA MET A 278 -23.60 2.34 -16.64
C MET A 278 -23.23 3.43 -15.63
N ALA A 279 -22.38 4.39 -16.03
CA ALA A 279 -22.01 5.51 -15.18
C ALA A 279 -23.16 6.51 -14.98
N TYR A 280 -23.98 6.74 -16.01
CA TYR A 280 -25.08 7.70 -15.91
C TYR A 280 -26.10 7.32 -14.83
N TYR A 281 -26.42 6.02 -14.69
CA TYR A 281 -27.32 5.53 -13.64
C TYR A 281 -26.60 5.05 -12.38
N GLY A 282 -25.32 4.70 -12.48
CA GLY A 282 -24.58 4.07 -11.39
C GLY A 282 -23.66 4.98 -10.59
N ALA A 283 -23.14 6.07 -11.15
CA ALA A 283 -22.23 6.95 -10.42
C ALA A 283 -22.99 7.81 -9.39
N TYR A 284 -22.37 8.05 -8.22
CA TYR A 284 -22.95 8.91 -7.18
C TYR A 284 -23.26 10.33 -7.67
N SER A 285 -22.46 10.85 -8.60
CA SER A 285 -22.74 12.10 -9.30
C SER A 285 -21.92 12.19 -10.58
N ALA A 286 -22.29 13.10 -11.49
CA ALA A 286 -21.53 13.37 -12.72
C ALA A 286 -20.07 13.83 -12.49
N ARG A 287 -19.69 14.19 -11.25
CA ARG A 287 -18.31 14.57 -10.88
C ARG A 287 -17.52 13.41 -10.24
N GLN A 288 -18.20 12.33 -9.87
CA GLN A 288 -17.63 11.17 -9.20
C GLN A 288 -17.55 10.01 -10.19
N VAL A 289 -16.83 10.26 -11.28
CA VAL A 289 -16.69 9.35 -12.42
C VAL A 289 -15.21 9.26 -12.81
N TYR A 290 -14.76 8.06 -13.13
CA TYR A 290 -13.46 7.81 -13.74
C TYR A 290 -13.61 7.77 -15.26
N THR A 291 -13.05 8.75 -15.95
CA THR A 291 -13.06 8.81 -17.41
C THR A 291 -11.97 7.91 -18.02
N PRO A 292 -12.14 7.44 -19.27
CA PRO A 292 -11.11 6.69 -20.00
C PRO A 292 -9.73 7.37 -20.01
N ALA A 293 -9.71 8.71 -20.12
CA ALA A 293 -8.46 9.47 -20.09
C ALA A 293 -7.79 9.45 -18.71
N GLN A 294 -8.57 9.54 -17.63
CA GLN A 294 -8.04 9.43 -16.26
C GLN A 294 -7.50 8.03 -15.98
N VAL A 295 -8.20 6.97 -16.40
CA VAL A 295 -7.73 5.59 -16.24
C VAL A 295 -6.41 5.38 -16.99
N ARG A 296 -6.30 5.81 -18.25
CA ARG A 296 -5.06 5.73 -19.03
C ARG A 296 -3.91 6.52 -18.42
N ASN A 297 -4.18 7.72 -17.91
CA ASN A 297 -3.16 8.51 -17.21
C ASN A 297 -2.71 7.83 -15.92
N LEU A 298 -3.63 7.22 -15.17
CA LEU A 298 -3.30 6.50 -13.95
C LEU A 298 -2.50 5.22 -14.24
N MET A 299 -2.81 4.49 -15.32
CA MET A 299 -1.99 3.37 -15.80
C MET A 299 -0.54 3.80 -16.05
N LYS A 300 -0.32 4.92 -16.75
CA LYS A 300 1.03 5.46 -16.96
C LYS A 300 1.67 5.88 -15.63
N TYR A 301 0.92 6.55 -14.74
CA TYR A 301 1.40 6.99 -13.44
C TYR A 301 1.88 5.81 -12.57
N ALA A 302 1.14 4.71 -12.61
CA ALA A 302 1.44 3.46 -11.91
C ALA A 302 2.63 2.71 -12.54
N GLN A 303 2.73 2.70 -13.87
CA GLN A 303 3.84 2.05 -14.60
C GLN A 303 5.21 2.62 -14.20
N VAL A 304 5.35 3.95 -14.19
CA VAL A 304 6.58 4.62 -13.74
C VAL A 304 6.91 4.22 -12.30
N ARG A 305 5.89 3.95 -11.48
CA ARG A 305 6.04 3.52 -10.10
C ARG A 305 6.23 2.02 -9.92
N GLY A 306 6.25 1.23 -11.00
CA GLY A 306 6.35 -0.22 -10.88
C GLY A 306 5.15 -0.81 -10.12
N VAL A 307 3.96 -0.25 -10.33
CA VAL A 307 2.71 -0.76 -9.79
C VAL A 307 1.80 -1.14 -10.95
N ARG A 308 1.33 -2.40 -10.98
CA ARG A 308 0.28 -2.85 -11.90
C ARG A 308 -1.09 -2.44 -11.35
N LEU A 309 -2.02 -2.07 -12.22
CA LEU A 309 -3.42 -1.89 -11.86
C LEU A 309 -4.18 -3.15 -12.25
N LEU A 310 -4.72 -3.86 -11.25
CA LEU A 310 -5.57 -5.03 -11.43
C LEU A 310 -7.03 -4.57 -11.33
N PRO A 311 -7.79 -4.48 -12.44
CA PRO A 311 -9.20 -4.13 -12.37
C PRO A 311 -10.02 -5.31 -11.85
N GLU A 312 -11.02 -4.98 -11.03
CA GLU A 312 -12.09 -5.89 -10.64
C GLU A 312 -13.43 -5.41 -11.20
N LEU A 313 -14.15 -6.35 -11.81
CA LEU A 313 -15.60 -6.26 -11.99
C LEU A 313 -16.19 -7.42 -11.21
N ASP A 314 -16.66 -7.14 -10.00
CA ASP A 314 -17.24 -8.16 -9.14
C ASP A 314 -18.58 -8.65 -9.70
N ALA A 315 -18.69 -9.97 -9.88
CA ALA A 315 -19.86 -10.62 -10.42
C ALA A 315 -19.94 -12.09 -9.97
N PRO A 316 -21.16 -12.66 -9.84
CA PRO A 316 -22.45 -12.06 -10.19
C PRO A 316 -23.16 -11.34 -9.05
N ALA A 317 -22.64 -11.39 -7.81
CA ALA A 317 -23.12 -10.52 -6.72
C ALA A 317 -22.51 -9.12 -6.85
N HIS A 318 -22.72 -8.25 -5.86
CA HIS A 318 -22.09 -6.93 -5.82
C HIS A 318 -22.34 -6.10 -7.10
N VAL A 319 -23.53 -6.26 -7.70
CA VAL A 319 -23.99 -5.46 -8.84
C VAL A 319 -25.33 -4.81 -8.52
N GLY A 320 -25.52 -3.56 -8.92
CA GLY A 320 -26.73 -2.84 -8.58
C GLY A 320 -26.89 -1.56 -9.37
N ASN A 321 -26.51 -0.44 -8.76
CA ASN A 321 -26.61 0.87 -9.39
C ASN A 321 -25.77 0.93 -10.67
N GLY A 322 -26.42 1.25 -11.79
CA GLY A 322 -25.83 1.23 -13.12
C GLY A 322 -26.33 0.11 -14.02
N TRP A 323 -27.04 -0.89 -13.47
CA TRP A 323 -27.60 -2.00 -14.26
C TRP A 323 -29.10 -1.85 -14.56
N GLN A 324 -29.80 -0.93 -13.90
CA GLN A 324 -31.26 -0.79 -14.00
C GLN A 324 -31.75 -0.19 -15.33
N TRP A 325 -30.85 0.29 -16.19
CA TRP A 325 -31.23 0.90 -17.47
C TRP A 325 -31.66 -0.12 -18.52
N GLY A 326 -31.25 -1.38 -18.40
CA GLY A 326 -31.52 -2.41 -19.40
C GLY A 326 -33.01 -2.57 -19.72
N ASP A 327 -33.87 -2.54 -18.69
CA ASP A 327 -35.32 -2.67 -18.85
C ASP A 327 -35.91 -1.52 -19.69
N LYS A 328 -35.42 -0.29 -19.46
CA LYS A 328 -35.85 0.91 -20.20
C LYS A 328 -35.42 0.90 -21.66
N GLU A 329 -34.33 0.21 -21.98
CA GLU A 329 -33.82 0.05 -23.35
C GLU A 329 -34.31 -1.25 -24.01
N GLY A 330 -35.25 -1.97 -23.38
CA GLY A 330 -35.83 -3.20 -23.94
C GLY A 330 -34.93 -4.43 -23.88
N LEU A 331 -33.89 -4.41 -23.04
CA LEU A 331 -32.99 -5.53 -22.79
C LEU A 331 -33.45 -6.43 -21.63
N GLY A 332 -34.55 -6.08 -20.97
CA GLY A 332 -35.04 -6.75 -19.76
C GLY A 332 -34.19 -6.44 -18.52
N GLN A 333 -34.43 -7.19 -17.44
CA GLN A 333 -33.70 -7.01 -16.19
C GLN A 333 -32.29 -7.60 -16.32
N LEU A 334 -31.27 -6.76 -16.43
CA LEU A 334 -29.87 -7.21 -16.50
C LEU A 334 -29.35 -7.66 -15.12
N ALA A 335 -29.90 -7.08 -14.06
CA ALA A 335 -29.67 -7.46 -12.67
C ALA A 335 -31.01 -7.56 -11.93
N VAL A 336 -31.06 -8.44 -10.93
CA VAL A 336 -32.22 -8.75 -10.10
C VAL A 336 -31.95 -8.39 -8.64
N CYS A 337 -33.00 -8.27 -7.84
CA CYS A 337 -32.94 -7.86 -6.43
C CYS A 337 -32.26 -6.50 -6.17
N VAL A 338 -32.13 -5.67 -7.21
CA VAL A 338 -31.47 -4.37 -7.11
C VAL A 338 -32.26 -3.47 -6.17
N ASN A 339 -31.63 -3.02 -5.08
CA ASN A 339 -32.26 -2.24 -4.00
C ASN A 339 -33.46 -2.95 -3.33
N GLN A 340 -33.47 -4.29 -3.31
CA GLN A 340 -34.56 -5.09 -2.73
C GLN A 340 -34.60 -4.99 -1.19
N GLU A 341 -35.82 -4.87 -0.64
CA GLU A 341 -36.09 -4.85 0.80
C GLU A 341 -37.04 -5.99 1.23
N PRO A 342 -36.95 -6.50 2.49
CA PRO A 342 -35.91 -6.21 3.47
C PRO A 342 -34.56 -6.81 3.04
N TRP A 343 -33.52 -5.99 2.96
CA TRP A 343 -32.24 -6.38 2.33
C TRP A 343 -31.60 -7.61 2.97
N GLN A 344 -31.78 -7.83 4.28
CA GLN A 344 -31.22 -8.97 5.03
C GLN A 344 -31.64 -10.33 4.47
N SER A 345 -32.73 -10.40 3.70
CA SER A 345 -33.20 -11.63 3.08
C SER A 345 -32.54 -11.92 1.73
N TYR A 346 -31.86 -10.95 1.13
CA TYR A 346 -31.43 -11.01 -0.26
C TYR A 346 -29.94 -10.72 -0.47
N CYS A 347 -29.24 -10.17 0.51
CA CYS A 347 -27.81 -9.86 0.44
C CYS A 347 -27.17 -9.74 1.83
N VAL A 348 -25.83 -9.68 1.87
CA VAL A 348 -25.04 -9.49 3.10
C VAL A 348 -25.06 -8.03 3.58
N GLU A 349 -25.18 -7.08 2.65
CA GLU A 349 -25.24 -5.65 2.93
C GLU A 349 -26.11 -4.89 1.92
N PRO A 350 -26.83 -3.83 2.32
CA PRO A 350 -27.58 -3.00 1.39
C PRO A 350 -26.66 -2.05 0.59
N PRO A 351 -27.01 -1.70 -0.66
CA PRO A 351 -28.15 -2.22 -1.40
C PRO A 351 -27.89 -3.62 -1.96
N CYS A 352 -28.92 -4.46 -2.01
CA CYS A 352 -28.83 -5.75 -2.69
C CYS A 352 -28.74 -5.59 -4.21
N GLY A 353 -28.24 -6.63 -4.88
CA GLY A 353 -28.40 -6.85 -6.32
C GLY A 353 -27.45 -7.92 -6.84
N GLN A 354 -27.89 -8.68 -7.85
CA GLN A 354 -27.11 -9.73 -8.51
C GLN A 354 -27.42 -9.78 -10.01
N LEU A 355 -26.48 -10.21 -10.85
CA LEU A 355 -26.71 -10.36 -12.28
C LEU A 355 -27.81 -11.40 -12.55
N ASN A 356 -28.60 -11.14 -13.58
CA ASN A 356 -29.70 -12.02 -13.99
C ASN A 356 -29.20 -13.12 -14.92
N LEU A 357 -29.00 -14.32 -14.38
CA LEU A 357 -28.49 -15.47 -15.15
C LEU A 357 -29.44 -15.93 -16.27
N ALA A 358 -30.74 -15.63 -16.16
CA ALA A 358 -31.74 -16.02 -17.14
C ALA A 358 -31.80 -15.08 -18.36
N ASN A 359 -31.25 -13.87 -18.26
CA ASN A 359 -31.34 -12.86 -19.30
C ASN A 359 -30.12 -12.94 -20.25
N PRO A 360 -30.27 -13.38 -21.51
CA PRO A 360 -29.14 -13.47 -22.44
C PRO A 360 -28.48 -12.11 -22.74
N ASN A 361 -29.24 -11.01 -22.73
CA ASN A 361 -28.70 -9.67 -22.99
C ASN A 361 -27.71 -9.21 -21.90
N MET A 362 -27.79 -9.79 -20.68
CA MET A 362 -26.83 -9.52 -19.61
C MET A 362 -25.42 -9.93 -20.04
N TYR A 363 -25.25 -11.08 -20.70
CA TYR A 363 -23.96 -11.55 -21.18
C TYR A 363 -23.40 -10.67 -22.31
N ASP A 364 -24.26 -10.12 -23.18
CA ASP A 364 -23.84 -9.18 -24.23
C ASP A 364 -23.34 -7.84 -23.64
N VAL A 365 -24.00 -7.34 -22.59
CA VAL A 365 -23.55 -6.15 -21.85
C VAL A 365 -22.25 -6.46 -21.11
N LEU A 366 -22.16 -7.59 -20.42
CA LEU A 366 -20.96 -8.03 -19.71
C LEU A 366 -19.75 -8.17 -20.64
N GLY A 367 -19.94 -8.77 -21.82
CA GLY A 367 -18.89 -8.88 -22.85
C GLY A 367 -18.40 -7.52 -23.36
N GLN A 368 -19.29 -6.54 -23.50
CA GLN A 368 -18.91 -5.16 -23.85
C GLN A 368 -18.11 -4.48 -22.74
N ILE A 369 -18.48 -4.68 -21.47
CA ILE A 369 -17.71 -4.19 -20.32
C ILE A 369 -16.30 -4.79 -20.34
N TYR A 370 -16.17 -6.12 -20.47
CA TYR A 370 -14.85 -6.77 -20.52
C TYR A 370 -14.01 -6.29 -21.69
N LYS A 371 -14.60 -6.11 -22.88
CA LYS A 371 -13.90 -5.56 -24.05
C LYS A 371 -13.31 -4.18 -23.77
N GLU A 372 -14.05 -3.31 -23.10
CA GLU A 372 -13.58 -1.97 -22.78
C GLU A 372 -12.58 -1.97 -21.62
N LEU A 373 -12.77 -2.80 -20.59
CA LEU A 373 -11.80 -2.98 -19.50
C LEU A 373 -10.46 -3.49 -20.02
N VAL A 374 -10.45 -4.50 -20.89
CA VAL A 374 -9.22 -5.01 -21.55
C VAL A 374 -8.50 -3.89 -22.30
N GLN A 375 -9.23 -2.98 -22.94
CA GLN A 375 -8.64 -1.84 -23.66
C GLN A 375 -8.08 -0.78 -22.71
N LEU A 376 -8.82 -0.43 -21.65
CA LEU A 376 -8.44 0.60 -20.68
C LEU A 376 -7.24 0.19 -19.82
N PHE A 377 -7.17 -1.09 -19.44
CA PHE A 377 -6.14 -1.66 -18.59
C PHE A 377 -5.08 -2.45 -19.37
N SER A 378 -4.91 -2.15 -20.66
CA SER A 378 -3.94 -2.84 -21.52
C SER A 378 -2.49 -2.47 -21.18
N PRO A 379 -1.55 -3.44 -21.12
CA PRO A 379 -1.77 -4.88 -21.23
C PRO A 379 -2.38 -5.46 -19.95
N LEU A 380 -3.53 -6.13 -20.10
CA LEU A 380 -4.24 -6.75 -18.97
C LEU A 380 -3.60 -8.09 -18.64
N GLU A 381 -2.88 -8.14 -17.52
CA GLU A 381 -2.16 -9.34 -17.08
C GLU A 381 -3.07 -10.31 -16.31
N LEU A 382 -3.84 -9.77 -15.37
CA LEU A 382 -4.76 -10.48 -14.49
C LEU A 382 -6.10 -9.75 -14.53
N PHE A 383 -7.19 -10.47 -14.26
CA PHE A 383 -8.51 -9.87 -14.11
C PHE A 383 -9.19 -10.44 -12.87
N HIS A 384 -9.70 -9.57 -11.99
CA HIS A 384 -10.42 -10.02 -10.81
C HIS A 384 -11.93 -10.08 -11.15
N PHE A 385 -12.53 -11.25 -11.00
CA PHE A 385 -13.95 -11.49 -11.25
C PHE A 385 -14.82 -11.30 -9.99
N GLY A 386 -14.18 -11.10 -8.83
CA GLY A 386 -14.83 -11.08 -7.53
C GLY A 386 -15.36 -12.46 -7.17
N GLY A 387 -16.67 -12.65 -7.25
CA GLY A 387 -17.29 -13.96 -7.05
C GLY A 387 -17.42 -14.34 -5.58
N ASP A 388 -17.69 -13.36 -4.74
CA ASP A 388 -18.04 -13.48 -3.34
C ASP A 388 -19.54 -13.30 -3.10
N GLU A 389 -19.97 -13.74 -1.92
CA GLU A 389 -21.26 -13.45 -1.29
C GLU A 389 -22.56 -13.61 -2.11
N VAL A 390 -22.55 -14.44 -3.17
CA VAL A 390 -23.76 -14.80 -3.92
C VAL A 390 -24.84 -15.37 -3.00
N ASN A 391 -25.99 -14.69 -2.99
CA ASN A 391 -27.18 -15.00 -2.24
C ASN A 391 -28.19 -15.75 -3.12
N LEU A 392 -28.39 -17.03 -2.82
CA LEU A 392 -29.30 -17.87 -3.59
C LEU A 392 -30.78 -17.49 -3.42
N ASN A 393 -31.16 -16.85 -2.30
CA ASN A 393 -32.55 -16.45 -2.10
C ASN A 393 -32.96 -15.34 -3.08
N CYS A 394 -32.04 -14.45 -3.45
CA CYS A 394 -32.28 -13.48 -4.50
C CYS A 394 -32.68 -14.16 -5.83
N TRP A 395 -31.89 -15.12 -6.29
CA TRP A 395 -32.20 -15.84 -7.53
C TRP A 395 -33.45 -16.71 -7.39
N ASN A 396 -33.57 -17.48 -6.31
CA ASN A 396 -34.64 -18.45 -6.14
C ASN A 396 -36.04 -17.81 -6.00
N THR A 397 -36.11 -16.56 -5.52
CA THR A 397 -37.38 -15.84 -5.40
C THR A 397 -37.71 -14.95 -6.61
N THR A 398 -36.78 -14.84 -7.56
CA THR A 398 -37.01 -14.13 -8.82
C THR A 398 -37.71 -15.06 -9.80
N GLU A 399 -38.96 -14.74 -10.15
CA GLU A 399 -39.81 -15.60 -11.01
C GLU A 399 -39.16 -15.96 -12.34
N GLU A 400 -38.50 -15.00 -13.01
CA GLU A 400 -37.80 -15.24 -14.28
C GLU A 400 -36.69 -16.29 -14.14
N ILE A 401 -35.87 -16.19 -13.08
CA ILE A 401 -34.77 -17.12 -12.85
C ILE A 401 -35.31 -18.49 -12.42
N PHE A 402 -36.31 -18.53 -11.54
CA PHE A 402 -36.95 -19.78 -11.15
C PHE A 402 -37.53 -20.52 -12.37
N ASN A 403 -38.24 -19.81 -13.25
CA ASN A 403 -38.78 -20.39 -14.48
C ASN A 403 -37.65 -20.84 -15.42
N PHE A 404 -36.57 -20.06 -15.56
CA PHE A 404 -35.39 -20.47 -16.31
C PHE A 404 -34.79 -21.80 -15.81
N MET A 405 -34.70 -21.98 -14.48
CA MET A 405 -34.23 -23.25 -13.90
C MET A 405 -35.16 -24.42 -14.25
N VAL A 406 -36.47 -24.22 -14.13
CA VAL A 406 -37.48 -25.26 -14.39
C VAL A 406 -37.58 -25.61 -15.87
N ASP A 407 -37.66 -24.60 -16.74
CA ASP A 407 -37.85 -24.75 -18.19
C ASP A 407 -36.66 -25.44 -18.86
N ASN A 408 -35.45 -25.28 -18.30
CA ASN A 408 -34.24 -25.97 -18.76
C ASN A 408 -33.94 -27.27 -18.00
N GLY A 409 -34.74 -27.63 -17.00
CA GLY A 409 -34.62 -28.88 -16.25
C GLY A 409 -33.40 -28.97 -15.31
N TYR A 410 -32.90 -27.84 -14.79
CA TYR A 410 -31.69 -27.79 -13.97
C TYR A 410 -31.88 -28.18 -12.50
N GLY A 411 -33.12 -28.29 -12.03
CA GLY A 411 -33.43 -28.44 -10.60
C GLY A 411 -33.50 -27.09 -9.89
N THR A 412 -34.00 -27.08 -8.65
CA THR A 412 -34.25 -25.82 -7.89
C THR A 412 -33.74 -25.92 -6.44
N ASN A 413 -32.83 -26.85 -6.17
CA ASN A 413 -32.15 -26.94 -4.88
C ASN A 413 -30.91 -26.04 -4.87
N GLU A 414 -30.33 -25.80 -3.68
CA GLU A 414 -29.16 -24.92 -3.55
C GLU A 414 -27.98 -25.32 -4.45
N SER A 415 -27.67 -26.62 -4.54
CA SER A 415 -26.60 -27.15 -5.40
C SER A 415 -26.81 -26.81 -6.88
N ASP A 416 -28.07 -26.75 -7.32
CA ASP A 416 -28.42 -26.50 -8.72
C ASP A 416 -28.15 -25.02 -9.06
N TYR A 417 -28.46 -24.10 -8.15
CA TYR A 417 -28.10 -22.69 -8.30
C TYR A 417 -26.59 -22.46 -8.22
N TYR A 418 -25.86 -23.16 -7.34
CA TYR A 418 -24.39 -23.11 -7.35
C TYR A 418 -23.80 -23.65 -8.64
N HIS A 419 -24.39 -24.68 -9.24
CA HIS A 419 -24.01 -25.15 -10.57
C HIS A 419 -24.26 -24.07 -11.64
N GLN A 420 -25.39 -23.35 -11.60
CA GLN A 420 -25.61 -22.22 -12.51
C GLN A 420 -24.65 -21.05 -12.27
N TRP A 421 -24.22 -20.82 -11.05
CA TRP A 421 -23.13 -19.87 -10.78
C TRP A 421 -21.83 -20.33 -11.44
N ALA A 422 -21.49 -21.61 -11.36
CA ALA A 422 -20.33 -22.16 -12.08
C ALA A 422 -20.44 -21.98 -13.61
N VAL A 423 -21.63 -22.20 -14.18
CA VAL A 423 -21.92 -21.95 -15.60
C VAL A 423 -21.74 -20.47 -15.97
N PHE A 424 -22.28 -19.56 -15.15
CA PHE A 424 -22.07 -18.12 -15.30
C PHE A 424 -20.58 -17.77 -15.30
N GLN A 425 -19.83 -18.28 -14.33
CA GLN A 425 -18.40 -17.98 -14.17
C GLN A 425 -17.59 -18.51 -15.36
N GLY A 426 -17.92 -19.71 -15.86
CA GLY A 426 -17.34 -20.24 -17.10
C GLY A 426 -17.61 -19.31 -18.29
N ARG A 427 -18.85 -18.84 -18.46
CA ARG A 427 -19.21 -17.91 -19.52
C ARG A 427 -18.52 -16.54 -19.37
N ALA A 428 -18.37 -16.03 -18.14
CA ALA A 428 -17.64 -14.80 -17.87
C ALA A 428 -16.16 -14.91 -18.28
N LEU A 429 -15.51 -16.04 -18.00
CA LEU A 429 -14.14 -16.29 -18.44
C LEU A 429 -14.02 -16.37 -19.97
N GLU A 430 -14.97 -17.02 -20.65
CA GLU A 430 -15.01 -17.05 -22.12
C GLU A 430 -15.13 -15.64 -22.70
N LEU A 431 -16.04 -14.81 -22.17
CA LEU A 431 -16.21 -13.42 -22.61
C LEU A 431 -14.94 -12.59 -22.39
N LEU A 432 -14.22 -12.81 -21.29
CA LEU A 432 -12.91 -12.16 -21.07
C LEU A 432 -11.87 -12.63 -22.10
N HIS A 433 -11.81 -13.93 -22.40
CA HIS A 433 -10.91 -14.48 -23.41
C HIS A 433 -11.21 -13.91 -24.80
N GLU A 434 -12.49 -13.81 -25.17
CA GLU A 434 -12.95 -13.15 -26.41
C GLU A 434 -12.54 -11.66 -26.43
N ALA A 435 -12.79 -10.93 -25.34
CA ALA A 435 -12.41 -9.53 -25.17
C ALA A 435 -10.89 -9.31 -25.26
N ALA A 436 -10.09 -10.26 -24.76
CA ALA A 436 -8.64 -10.28 -24.83
C ALA A 436 -8.07 -10.72 -26.19
N GLY A 437 -8.92 -10.93 -27.20
CA GLY A 437 -8.51 -11.32 -28.55
C GLY A 437 -8.01 -12.77 -28.62
N GLY A 438 -8.54 -13.66 -27.79
CA GLY A 438 -8.14 -15.07 -27.71
C GLY A 438 -6.91 -15.33 -26.85
N ARG A 439 -6.46 -14.34 -26.06
CA ARG A 439 -5.37 -14.51 -25.10
C ARG A 439 -5.93 -14.97 -23.75
N ASP A 440 -5.30 -15.97 -23.17
CA ASP A 440 -5.61 -16.41 -21.81
C ASP A 440 -5.15 -15.36 -20.79
N VAL A 441 -6.11 -14.79 -20.07
CA VAL A 441 -5.89 -13.90 -18.93
C VAL A 441 -6.32 -14.68 -17.68
N PRO A 442 -5.41 -14.97 -16.73
CA PRO A 442 -5.80 -15.62 -15.49
C PRO A 442 -6.84 -14.81 -14.72
N GLY A 443 -7.92 -15.49 -14.32
CA GLY A 443 -8.96 -14.93 -13.48
C GLY A 443 -8.61 -15.04 -12.00
N VAL A 444 -8.94 -14.02 -11.21
CA VAL A 444 -8.86 -14.07 -9.75
C VAL A 444 -10.28 -14.13 -9.18
N LEU A 445 -10.52 -15.02 -8.23
CA LEU A 445 -11.79 -15.17 -7.51
C LEU A 445 -11.55 -15.15 -6.01
N TRP A 446 -12.47 -14.55 -5.25
CA TRP A 446 -12.49 -14.67 -3.80
C TRP A 446 -12.81 -16.10 -3.36
N THR A 447 -12.34 -16.47 -2.17
CA THR A 447 -12.89 -17.64 -1.47
C THR A 447 -14.40 -17.47 -1.24
N SER A 448 -15.21 -18.38 -1.75
CA SER A 448 -16.67 -18.32 -1.66
C SER A 448 -17.28 -19.72 -1.65
N HIS A 449 -18.62 -19.83 -1.82
CA HIS A 449 -19.25 -21.14 -2.00
C HIS A 449 -18.76 -21.84 -3.27
N LEU A 450 -18.49 -21.10 -4.35
CA LEU A 450 -18.02 -21.67 -5.62
C LEU A 450 -16.59 -22.22 -5.52
N THR A 451 -15.78 -21.73 -4.58
CA THR A 451 -14.42 -22.21 -4.35
C THR A 451 -14.34 -23.25 -3.23
N LYS A 452 -15.47 -23.81 -2.78
CA LYS A 452 -15.48 -24.93 -1.83
C LYS A 452 -15.16 -26.25 -2.53
N PRO A 453 -14.62 -27.26 -1.82
CA PRO A 453 -14.22 -28.55 -2.37
C PRO A 453 -15.20 -29.21 -3.34
N GLU A 454 -16.51 -29.02 -3.12
CA GLU A 454 -17.60 -29.61 -3.90
C GLU A 454 -17.73 -29.00 -5.30
N TYR A 455 -17.26 -27.77 -5.51
CA TYR A 455 -17.42 -27.03 -6.77
C TYR A 455 -16.08 -26.70 -7.46
N LEU A 456 -14.94 -27.05 -6.84
CA LEU A 456 -13.62 -26.84 -7.45
C LEU A 456 -13.40 -27.62 -8.75
N GLU A 457 -14.24 -28.59 -9.10
CA GLU A 457 -14.20 -29.27 -10.40
C GLU A 457 -14.55 -28.34 -11.58
N TYR A 458 -15.29 -27.26 -11.31
CA TYR A 458 -15.69 -26.26 -12.33
C TYR A 458 -14.64 -25.18 -12.54
N LEU A 459 -13.63 -25.10 -11.66
CA LEU A 459 -12.58 -24.10 -11.70
C LEU A 459 -11.26 -24.80 -12.05
N ASN A 460 -10.61 -24.38 -13.13
CA ASN A 460 -9.30 -24.94 -13.49
C ASN A 460 -8.18 -24.14 -12.81
N PRO A 461 -7.29 -24.75 -12.00
CA PRO A 461 -6.20 -24.04 -11.33
C PRO A 461 -5.18 -23.40 -12.28
N SER A 462 -5.13 -23.81 -13.56
CA SER A 462 -4.30 -23.10 -14.55
C SER A 462 -4.93 -21.78 -15.02
N GLN A 463 -6.25 -21.64 -14.93
CA GLN A 463 -7.00 -20.46 -15.37
C GLN A 463 -7.36 -19.54 -14.20
N TYR A 464 -7.49 -20.08 -12.98
CA TYR A 464 -7.90 -19.32 -11.80
C TYR A 464 -6.83 -19.24 -10.71
N ILE A 465 -6.74 -18.06 -10.11
CA ILE A 465 -6.04 -17.77 -8.84
C ILE A 465 -7.12 -17.50 -7.80
N ILE A 466 -6.93 -17.97 -6.56
CA ILE A 466 -7.92 -17.77 -5.50
C ILE A 466 -7.39 -16.79 -4.44
N GLN A 467 -8.12 -15.70 -4.22
CA GLN A 467 -7.86 -14.72 -3.18
C GLN A 467 -8.57 -15.13 -1.88
N ILE A 468 -7.78 -15.47 -0.86
CA ILE A 468 -8.25 -16.03 0.40
C ILE A 468 -8.52 -14.91 1.39
N TRP A 469 -9.79 -14.65 1.69
CA TRP A 469 -10.17 -13.72 2.75
C TRP A 469 -10.60 -14.39 4.05
N THR A 470 -10.73 -15.72 4.08
CA THR A 470 -11.06 -16.50 5.30
C THR A 470 -10.01 -16.31 6.41
N LYS A 471 -10.30 -16.78 7.63
CA LYS A 471 -9.30 -16.75 8.72
C LYS A 471 -8.10 -17.62 8.39
N LYS A 472 -6.96 -17.31 9.01
CA LYS A 472 -5.72 -18.08 8.84
C LYS A 472 -5.79 -19.59 9.17
N ASN A 473 -6.82 -20.07 9.87
CA ASN A 473 -7.00 -21.47 10.26
C ASN A 473 -8.20 -22.13 9.57
N ASP A 474 -8.65 -21.56 8.45
CA ASP A 474 -9.76 -22.08 7.68
C ASP A 474 -9.31 -23.23 6.77
N SER A 475 -10.09 -24.32 6.74
CA SER A 475 -9.75 -25.52 5.98
C SER A 475 -9.75 -25.31 4.47
N SER A 476 -10.37 -24.23 3.96
CA SER A 476 -10.27 -23.81 2.55
C SER A 476 -8.83 -23.64 2.09
N ILE A 477 -7.93 -23.17 2.96
CA ILE A 477 -6.50 -22.97 2.65
C ILE A 477 -5.87 -24.29 2.20
N ASN A 478 -6.01 -25.35 3.01
CA ASN A 478 -5.49 -26.67 2.66
C ASN A 478 -6.18 -27.25 1.41
N ASN A 479 -7.51 -27.09 1.32
CA ASN A 479 -8.29 -27.60 0.18
C ASN A 479 -7.87 -27.02 -1.17
N LEU A 480 -7.45 -25.76 -1.20
CA LEU A 480 -6.98 -25.06 -2.39
C LEU A 480 -5.52 -25.44 -2.72
N LEU A 481 -4.63 -25.34 -1.73
CA LEU A 481 -3.20 -25.61 -1.92
C LEU A 481 -2.93 -27.07 -2.29
N SER A 482 -3.62 -28.03 -1.66
CA SER A 482 -3.49 -29.47 -1.98
C SER A 482 -4.00 -29.83 -3.38
N ARG A 483 -4.82 -28.98 -4.00
CA ARG A 483 -5.33 -29.12 -5.37
C ARG A 483 -4.54 -28.30 -6.40
N GLY A 484 -3.43 -27.67 -5.99
CA GLY A 484 -2.52 -26.97 -6.90
C GLY A 484 -2.99 -25.58 -7.33
N TYR A 485 -3.95 -24.98 -6.62
CA TYR A 485 -4.34 -23.60 -6.88
C TYR A 485 -3.25 -22.63 -6.45
N ARG A 486 -3.01 -21.64 -7.31
CA ARG A 486 -2.27 -20.44 -6.92
C ARG A 486 -3.16 -19.57 -6.05
N VAL A 487 -2.61 -18.98 -4.99
CA VAL A 487 -3.38 -18.22 -4.01
C VAL A 487 -2.75 -16.87 -3.67
N ILE A 488 -3.61 -15.91 -3.32
CA ILE A 488 -3.26 -14.60 -2.76
C ILE A 488 -3.90 -14.53 -1.37
N PHE A 489 -3.13 -14.23 -0.32
CA PHE A 489 -3.68 -14.10 1.03
C PHE A 489 -4.20 -12.70 1.30
N SER A 490 -5.40 -12.61 1.85
CA SER A 490 -6.09 -11.39 2.30
C SER A 490 -6.91 -11.67 3.58
N ASN A 491 -6.46 -12.59 4.44
CA ASN A 491 -7.23 -13.10 5.56
C ASN A 491 -7.71 -11.99 6.52
N TYR A 492 -9.02 -11.92 6.76
CA TYR A 492 -9.65 -10.78 7.45
C TYR A 492 -9.24 -10.63 8.91
N ASP A 493 -8.71 -11.69 9.54
CA ASP A 493 -8.22 -11.62 10.91
C ASP A 493 -6.89 -10.85 11.05
N ALA A 494 -6.21 -10.53 9.95
CA ALA A 494 -4.99 -9.73 9.94
C ALA A 494 -4.95 -8.59 8.92
N TRP A 495 -5.46 -8.80 7.70
CA TRP A 495 -5.19 -7.92 6.55
C TRP A 495 -6.41 -7.15 6.01
N TYR A 496 -7.55 -7.22 6.70
CA TYR A 496 -8.67 -6.29 6.49
C TYR A 496 -8.44 -5.01 7.31
N LEU A 497 -8.15 -3.91 6.63
CA LEU A 497 -7.75 -2.65 7.25
C LEU A 497 -8.95 -1.77 7.62
N ASP A 498 -10.14 -2.09 7.15
CA ASP A 498 -11.43 -1.48 7.49
C ASP A 498 -11.91 -1.84 8.91
N CYS A 499 -11.49 -2.99 9.45
CA CYS A 499 -11.94 -3.47 10.75
C CYS A 499 -11.65 -2.51 11.91
N GLY A 500 -12.54 -2.48 12.91
CA GLY A 500 -12.33 -1.78 14.19
C GLY A 500 -13.05 -0.45 14.34
N MET A 501 -13.80 -0.03 13.31
CA MET A 501 -14.53 1.23 13.29
C MET A 501 -15.95 1.06 13.85
N GLY A 502 -16.72 2.15 13.88
CA GLY A 502 -18.13 2.12 14.25
C GLY A 502 -18.96 1.32 13.24
N ALA A 503 -20.05 0.72 13.69
CA ALA A 503 -21.00 0.07 12.80
C ALA A 503 -21.61 1.11 11.83
N TRP A 504 -21.66 0.79 10.54
CA TRP A 504 -22.31 1.63 9.53
C TRP A 504 -23.80 1.27 9.35
N VAL A 505 -24.20 0.06 9.76
CA VAL A 505 -25.59 -0.35 9.98
C VAL A 505 -25.80 -0.63 11.46
N GLY A 506 -26.76 0.05 12.09
CA GLY A 506 -27.12 -0.19 13.49
C GLY A 506 -26.18 0.48 14.50
N GLU A 507 -25.85 -0.21 15.59
CA GLU A 507 -25.04 0.29 16.70
C GLU A 507 -23.81 -0.61 16.95
N GLY A 508 -22.80 -0.09 17.66
CA GLY A 508 -21.59 -0.85 18.02
C GLY A 508 -20.45 -0.65 17.02
N ASN A 509 -19.80 -1.75 16.63
CA ASN A 509 -18.62 -1.76 15.77
C ASN A 509 -18.89 -2.51 14.46
N ASN A 510 -18.09 -2.25 13.43
CA ASN A 510 -18.17 -3.00 12.17
C ASN A 510 -17.79 -4.49 12.35
N TRP A 511 -18.19 -5.30 11.37
CA TRP A 511 -18.32 -6.76 11.49
C TRP A 511 -17.02 -7.51 11.85
N CYS A 512 -15.86 -7.05 11.36
CA CYS A 512 -14.57 -7.72 11.54
C CYS A 512 -13.70 -7.13 12.66
N SER A 513 -14.27 -6.27 13.49
CA SER A 513 -13.63 -5.71 14.68
C SER A 513 -12.99 -6.79 15.58
N PRO A 514 -11.87 -6.50 16.27
CA PRO A 514 -11.28 -5.17 16.51
C PRO A 514 -10.35 -4.67 15.40
N TYR A 515 -9.87 -3.43 15.54
CA TYR A 515 -8.87 -2.80 14.67
C TYR A 515 -7.60 -3.63 14.57
N LYS A 516 -7.12 -3.85 13.34
CA LYS A 516 -5.87 -4.59 13.09
C LYS A 516 -4.69 -3.64 13.21
N GLY A 517 -3.95 -3.73 14.31
CA GLY A 517 -2.70 -2.98 14.50
C GLY A 517 -1.61 -3.43 13.52
N TRP A 518 -0.66 -2.55 13.21
CA TRP A 518 0.44 -2.85 12.29
C TRP A 518 1.26 -4.08 12.71
N GLN A 519 1.31 -4.37 14.01
CA GLN A 519 1.95 -5.55 14.58
C GLN A 519 1.28 -6.84 14.10
N THR A 520 -0.06 -6.89 14.12
CA THR A 520 -0.84 -8.04 13.62
C THR A 520 -0.66 -8.20 12.12
N VAL A 521 -0.66 -7.08 11.37
CA VAL A 521 -0.43 -7.08 9.92
C VAL A 521 0.97 -7.62 9.59
N TYR A 522 2.00 -7.19 10.31
CA TYR A 522 3.40 -7.56 10.08
C TYR A 522 3.67 -9.04 10.41
N ASP A 523 3.11 -9.56 11.49
CA ASP A 523 3.34 -10.94 11.95
C ASP A 523 2.55 -11.99 11.14
N ASN A 524 1.62 -11.56 10.27
CA ASN A 524 0.84 -12.47 9.42
C ASN A 524 1.70 -13.03 8.27
N SER A 525 2.11 -14.29 8.37
CA SER A 525 3.02 -14.94 7.41
C SER A 525 2.29 -15.96 6.54
N PRO A 526 2.13 -15.72 5.22
CA PRO A 526 1.47 -16.67 4.31
C PRO A 526 2.09 -18.07 4.33
N HIS A 527 3.42 -18.16 4.34
CA HIS A 527 4.13 -19.44 4.38
C HIS A 527 3.93 -20.19 5.70
N ASP A 528 3.89 -19.49 6.84
CA ASP A 528 3.68 -20.13 8.14
C ASP A 528 2.22 -20.61 8.29
N ILE A 529 1.27 -19.85 7.74
CA ILE A 529 -0.14 -20.24 7.65
C ILE A 529 -0.26 -21.51 6.81
N ALA A 530 0.29 -21.52 5.60
CA ALA A 530 0.26 -22.69 4.73
C ALA A 530 0.94 -23.91 5.39
N PHE A 531 2.11 -23.73 5.99
CA PHE A 531 2.80 -24.80 6.69
C PHE A 531 1.97 -25.37 7.86
N THR A 532 1.26 -24.52 8.60
CA THR A 532 0.38 -24.96 9.69
C THR A 532 -0.80 -25.78 9.17
N GLU A 533 -1.41 -25.36 8.07
CA GLU A 533 -2.62 -26.00 7.52
C GLU A 533 -2.34 -27.24 6.66
N THR A 534 -1.17 -27.34 6.02
CA THR A 534 -0.87 -28.40 5.05
C THR A 534 0.41 -29.20 5.36
N GLY A 535 1.27 -28.71 6.25
CA GLY A 535 2.61 -29.26 6.49
C GLY A 535 3.67 -28.83 5.48
N SER A 536 3.35 -27.93 4.54
CA SER A 536 4.27 -27.38 3.53
C SER A 536 4.07 -25.87 3.38
N PRO A 537 5.15 -25.07 3.17
CA PRO A 537 5.00 -23.62 2.97
C PRO A 537 4.41 -23.25 1.61
N HIS A 538 4.29 -24.20 0.65
CA HIS A 538 3.73 -23.97 -0.69
C HIS A 538 4.28 -22.73 -1.43
N THR A 539 5.60 -22.54 -1.39
CA THR A 539 6.29 -21.37 -1.98
C THR A 539 5.98 -21.13 -3.46
N ASP A 540 5.65 -22.19 -4.20
CA ASP A 540 5.42 -22.11 -5.65
C ASP A 540 3.95 -21.77 -6.00
N LEU A 541 3.04 -21.89 -5.03
CA LEU A 541 1.60 -21.63 -5.22
C LEU A 541 1.16 -20.32 -4.58
N ILE A 542 1.86 -19.86 -3.56
CA ILE A 542 1.51 -18.62 -2.86
C ILE A 542 2.16 -17.46 -3.61
N LEU A 543 1.35 -16.72 -4.38
CA LEU A 543 1.83 -15.58 -5.15
C LEU A 543 2.18 -14.38 -4.26
N GLY A 544 1.64 -14.34 -3.05
CA GLY A 544 1.86 -13.31 -2.06
C GLY A 544 0.57 -12.96 -1.34
N GLY A 545 0.29 -11.67 -1.19
CA GLY A 545 -0.85 -11.22 -0.42
C GLY A 545 -1.26 -9.79 -0.70
N GLU A 546 -2.35 -9.40 -0.07
CA GLU A 546 -2.99 -8.11 -0.23
C GLU A 546 -3.63 -7.64 1.07
N ALA A 547 -3.46 -6.36 1.38
CA ALA A 547 -4.25 -5.73 2.42
C ALA A 547 -5.52 -5.15 1.78
N ALA A 548 -6.67 -5.54 2.31
CA ALA A 548 -7.96 -5.10 1.81
C ALA A 548 -8.40 -3.82 2.52
N LEU A 549 -8.77 -2.82 1.71
CA LEU A 549 -9.34 -1.57 2.21
C LEU A 549 -10.66 -1.27 1.51
N TRP A 550 -11.75 -1.55 2.21
CA TRP A 550 -13.09 -1.30 1.72
C TRP A 550 -13.50 0.18 1.88
N THR A 551 -13.20 0.89 2.98
CA THR A 551 -13.61 2.32 3.10
C THR A 551 -12.69 3.30 3.88
N GLU A 552 -11.53 2.90 4.46
CA GLU A 552 -10.87 3.69 5.53
C GLU A 552 -9.38 4.07 5.32
N GLN A 553 -8.59 4.16 6.42
CA GLN A 553 -7.20 4.63 6.43
C GLN A 553 -6.19 3.50 6.20
N LEU A 554 -5.30 3.72 5.23
CA LEU A 554 -4.36 2.73 4.72
C LEU A 554 -3.00 2.72 5.43
N TRP A 555 -2.44 3.90 5.68
CA TRP A 555 -1.03 4.07 6.05
C TRP A 555 -0.88 4.43 7.54
N PRO A 556 0.12 3.88 8.26
CA PRO A 556 1.24 3.10 7.76
C PRO A 556 1.01 1.58 7.74
N ARG A 557 -0.19 1.07 8.05
CA ARG A 557 -0.46 -0.39 8.10
C ARG A 557 -0.17 -1.09 6.76
N GLY A 558 -0.47 -0.45 5.63
CA GLY A 558 -0.06 -0.93 4.31
C GLY A 558 1.46 -1.09 4.12
N ALA A 559 2.29 -0.36 4.87
CA ALA A 559 3.74 -0.56 4.83
C ALA A 559 4.18 -1.82 5.60
N ALA A 560 3.39 -2.29 6.57
CA ALA A 560 3.68 -3.49 7.35
C ALA A 560 3.57 -4.76 6.49
N ILE A 561 2.53 -4.85 5.66
CA ILE A 561 2.39 -5.94 4.68
C ILE A 561 3.52 -5.90 3.64
N ALA A 562 4.00 -4.70 3.28
CA ALA A 562 5.04 -4.56 2.28
C ALA A 562 6.36 -5.26 2.67
N GLU A 563 6.84 -5.11 3.91
CA GLU A 563 8.05 -5.83 4.36
C GLU A 563 7.80 -7.32 4.50
N ARG A 564 6.62 -7.71 5.00
CA ARG A 564 6.20 -9.11 5.05
C ARG A 564 6.25 -9.77 3.67
N LEU A 565 5.78 -9.10 2.63
CA LEU A 565 5.78 -9.64 1.27
C LEU A 565 7.09 -9.39 0.50
N TRP A 566 7.95 -8.49 0.97
CA TRP A 566 9.24 -8.21 0.34
C TRP A 566 10.34 -9.16 0.82
N THR A 567 10.51 -9.39 2.12
CA THR A 567 11.57 -10.29 2.65
C THR A 567 11.05 -11.50 3.40
N ASN A 568 9.74 -11.57 3.68
CA ASN A 568 9.13 -12.61 4.52
C ASN A 568 9.95 -12.93 5.80
N PRO A 569 10.19 -11.94 6.66
CA PRO A 569 11.12 -12.07 7.77
C PRO A 569 10.66 -13.12 8.79
N VAL A 570 11.59 -13.94 9.27
CA VAL A 570 11.36 -14.92 10.35
C VAL A 570 11.20 -14.25 11.73
N THR A 571 11.63 -13.00 11.86
CA THR A 571 11.49 -12.17 13.07
C THR A 571 10.12 -11.49 13.12
N ASN A 572 9.62 -11.24 14.31
CA ASN A 572 8.35 -10.52 14.53
C ASN A 572 8.48 -8.99 14.47
N TRP A 573 7.34 -8.31 14.61
CA TRP A 573 7.23 -6.85 14.55
C TRP A 573 8.18 -6.09 15.48
N LYS A 574 8.56 -6.66 16.64
CA LYS A 574 9.47 -5.98 17.59
C LYS A 574 10.84 -5.71 16.99
N ALA A 575 11.32 -6.61 16.12
CA ALA A 575 12.58 -6.43 15.41
C ALA A 575 12.50 -5.34 14.34
N ALA A 576 11.30 -5.02 13.86
CA ALA A 576 11.04 -4.06 12.79
C ALA A 576 10.60 -2.68 13.29
N GLU A 577 10.17 -2.58 14.55
CA GLU A 577 9.54 -1.40 15.15
C GLU A 577 10.28 -0.10 14.87
N ILE A 578 11.58 -0.02 15.19
CA ILE A 578 12.36 1.21 15.02
C ILE A 578 12.36 1.69 13.56
N ARG A 579 12.56 0.76 12.61
CA ARG A 579 12.56 1.06 11.17
C ARG A 579 11.17 1.44 10.68
N PHE A 580 10.13 0.75 11.15
CA PHE A 580 8.74 1.04 10.79
C PHE A 580 8.31 2.45 11.22
N ILE A 581 8.64 2.82 12.47
CA ILE A 581 8.36 4.16 13.01
C ILE A 581 9.09 5.22 12.19
N ASN A 582 10.36 4.97 11.83
CA ASN A 582 11.14 5.88 11.00
C ASN A 582 10.53 6.03 9.60
N HIS A 583 10.18 4.92 8.96
CA HIS A 583 9.55 4.92 7.65
C HIS A 583 8.21 5.67 7.66
N ARG A 584 7.40 5.53 8.70
CA ARG A 584 6.19 6.35 8.87
C ARG A 584 6.47 7.85 8.84
N GLN A 585 7.59 8.32 9.42
CA GLN A 585 7.96 9.74 9.31
C GLN A 585 8.34 10.12 7.88
N ARG A 586 9.07 9.27 7.16
CA ARG A 586 9.39 9.48 5.74
C ARG A 586 8.11 9.56 4.90
N MET A 587 7.12 8.70 5.13
CA MET A 587 5.83 8.78 4.45
C MET A 587 5.14 10.13 4.67
N VAL A 588 5.13 10.63 5.92
CA VAL A 588 4.56 11.95 6.24
C VAL A 588 5.33 13.08 5.55
N GLN A 589 6.65 13.05 5.56
CA GLN A 589 7.50 14.01 4.84
C GLN A 589 7.23 14.00 3.33
N ARG A 590 6.90 12.82 2.78
CA ARG A 590 6.51 12.64 1.38
C ARG A 590 5.06 13.07 1.07
N GLY A 591 4.33 13.57 2.06
CA GLY A 591 2.95 14.06 1.89
C GLY A 591 1.86 12.99 2.05
N VAL A 592 2.22 11.80 2.53
CA VAL A 592 1.26 10.75 2.88
C VAL A 592 0.65 11.07 4.24
N GLN A 593 -0.68 11.06 4.32
CA GLN A 593 -1.41 11.25 5.58
C GLN A 593 -1.41 9.96 6.41
N ALA A 594 -0.24 9.53 6.89
CA ALA A 594 -0.08 8.31 7.66
C ALA A 594 -0.51 8.49 9.13
N GLU A 595 -1.24 7.52 9.67
CA GLU A 595 -1.67 7.47 11.07
C GLU A 595 -0.48 7.57 12.04
N ARG A 596 -0.74 8.13 13.22
CA ARG A 596 0.25 8.27 14.29
C ARG A 596 0.23 6.99 15.14
N ILE A 597 1.31 6.19 15.04
CA ILE A 597 1.38 4.90 15.75
C ILE A 597 1.91 5.00 17.18
N GLN A 598 2.65 6.07 17.51
CA GLN A 598 3.19 6.32 18.85
C GLN A 598 3.54 7.80 19.04
N PRO A 599 3.76 8.29 20.28
CA PRO A 599 4.30 9.62 20.52
C PRO A 599 5.64 9.84 19.81
N GLN A 600 5.85 11.03 19.25
CA GLN A 600 7.13 11.39 18.64
C GLN A 600 8.30 11.33 19.64
N TRP A 601 8.02 11.50 20.93
CA TRP A 601 9.00 11.29 21.99
C TRP A 601 9.59 9.87 21.96
N CYS A 602 8.78 8.84 21.74
CA CYS A 602 9.26 7.46 21.63
C CYS A 602 10.18 7.28 20.42
N HIS A 603 9.89 7.96 19.30
CA HIS A 603 10.75 7.93 18.12
C HIS A 603 12.15 8.52 18.42
N GLN A 604 12.22 9.56 19.24
CA GLN A 604 13.46 10.23 19.63
C GLN A 604 14.19 9.58 20.83
N ASN A 605 13.56 8.64 21.53
CA ASN A 605 14.06 8.00 22.74
C ASN A 605 13.87 6.49 22.65
N GLU A 606 14.57 5.88 21.70
CA GLU A 606 14.44 4.46 21.40
C GLU A 606 14.75 3.57 22.60
N GLY A 607 14.00 2.48 22.77
CA GLY A 607 14.20 1.58 23.90
C GLY A 607 13.40 1.93 25.16
N LEU A 608 12.78 3.12 25.25
CA LEU A 608 12.11 3.58 26.47
C LEU A 608 10.58 3.38 26.49
N CYS A 609 9.95 3.12 25.35
CA CYS A 609 8.50 3.01 25.24
C CYS A 609 8.00 1.56 25.31
N TYR A 610 8.38 0.85 26.37
CA TYR A 610 7.94 -0.52 26.64
C TYR A 610 7.44 -0.65 28.07
N LEU A 611 6.41 -1.48 28.26
CA LEU A 611 5.94 -1.86 29.58
C LEU A 611 6.73 -3.08 30.07
N SER A 612 7.31 -3.00 31.26
CA SER A 612 8.11 -4.09 31.86
C SER A 612 7.26 -5.29 32.30
N GLU A 613 5.96 -5.09 32.48
CA GLU A 613 4.94 -6.14 32.73
C GLU A 613 3.66 -5.80 31.96
N PRO A 614 2.84 -6.80 31.55
CA PRO A 614 1.49 -6.53 31.03
C PRO A 614 0.71 -5.75 32.09
N LEU A 615 0.04 -4.66 31.69
CA LEU A 615 -0.87 -3.94 32.58
C LEU A 615 -2.02 -4.87 33.00
N LEU A 616 -1.86 -5.55 34.14
CA LEU A 616 -2.96 -6.09 34.91
C LEU A 616 -3.77 -4.89 35.44
N GLY A 617 -4.79 -4.48 34.69
CA GLY A 617 -5.80 -3.55 35.16
C GLY A 617 -5.79 -2.18 34.50
N CYS A 618 -6.43 -2.10 33.33
CA CYS A 618 -7.34 -1.01 32.98
C CYS A 618 -8.59 -1.58 32.29
N GLY A 619 -9.01 -2.79 32.69
CA GLY A 619 -10.39 -3.24 32.49
C GLY A 619 -11.25 -2.57 33.55
N GLY A 620 -11.66 -1.33 33.29
CA GLY A 620 -12.52 -0.55 34.15
C GLY A 620 -13.84 -0.26 33.46
N THR A 621 -14.87 -0.96 33.96
CA THR A 621 -16.33 -0.73 33.86
C THR A 621 -16.99 -0.68 32.50
#